data_AF-A0A3S4WF50-F1
#
_entry.id   AF-A0A3S4WF50-F1
#
_cell.length_a   1.000
_cell.length_b   1.000
_cell.length_c   1.000
_cell.angle_alpha   90.00
_cell.angle_beta   90.00
_cell.angle_gamma   90.00
#
_symmetry.space_group_name_H-M   'P 1'
#
loop_
_entity.id
_entity.type
_entity.pdbx_description
1 polymer ?
#
loop_
_entity_poly.entity_id
_entity_poly.type
_entity_poly.pdbx_seq_one_letter_code
_entity_poly.pdbx_strand_id
1 'polypeptide(L)'
;MAQMEVRGEVTSPQALGRLLCQARMSTGMSQRELAEHLGISQRYVWEMETGKPSLYTDRLFAFMRATDMRLTATLTIDDRLFDE
;
A
#
# COMPACT_ATOMS: atom_id res chain seq x y z
N MET A 1 7.05 2.55 24.09
CA MET A 1 6.17 1.95 23.07
C MET A 1 5.50 3.11 22.38
N ALA A 2 6.14 3.67 21.35
CA ALA A 2 5.55 4.74 20.55
C ALA A 2 5.20 4.13 19.19
N GLN A 3 3.91 4.14 18.88
CA GLN A 3 3.40 3.74 17.58
C GLN A 3 2.88 5.03 16.95
N MET A 4 3.41 5.38 15.79
CA MET A 4 2.93 6.54 15.04
C MET A 4 1.91 6.07 14.01
N GLU A 5 0.72 6.67 14.06
CA GLU A 5 -0.29 6.49 13.01
C GLU A 5 -0.11 7.55 11.94
N VAL A 6 0.15 7.11 10.71
CA VAL A 6 0.24 7.98 9.53
C VAL A 6 -0.99 7.77 8.68
N ARG A 7 -1.75 8.85 8.44
CA ARG A 7 -2.94 8.84 7.60
C ARG A 7 -2.70 9.62 6.31
N GLY A 8 -3.06 9.03 5.17
CA GLY A 8 -2.86 9.64 3.85
C GLY A 8 -4.01 9.35 2.89
N GLU A 9 -4.36 10.34 2.07
CA GLU A 9 -5.34 10.16 1.00
C GLU A 9 -4.75 9.40 -0.18
N VAL A 10 -5.54 8.50 -0.76
CA VAL A 10 -5.17 7.65 -1.89
C VAL A 10 -5.86 8.15 -3.15
N THR A 11 -5.10 8.80 -4.02
CA THR A 11 -5.65 9.48 -5.20
C THR A 11 -5.33 8.78 -6.53
N SER A 12 -4.45 7.76 -6.52
CA SER A 12 -4.06 7.04 -7.73
C SER A 12 -3.55 5.62 -7.44
N PRO A 13 -3.47 4.74 -8.47
CA PRO A 13 -2.88 3.41 -8.33
C PRO A 13 -1.45 3.45 -7.79
N GLN A 14 -0.64 4.43 -8.23
CA GLN A 14 0.74 4.58 -7.78
C GLN A 14 0.81 5.03 -6.32
N ALA A 15 -0.12 5.89 -5.88
CA ALA A 15 -0.21 6.27 -4.47
C ALA A 15 -0.58 5.06 -3.60
N LEU A 16 -1.55 4.26 -4.04
CA LEU A 16 -1.92 3.02 -3.35
C LEU A 16 -0.74 2.04 -3.27
N GLY A 17 -0.04 1.80 -4.37
CA GLY A 17 1.12 0.90 -4.40
C GLY A 17 2.23 1.32 -3.43
N ARG A 18 2.57 2.62 -3.40
CA ARG A 18 3.54 3.15 -2.44
C ARG A 18 3.12 2.90 -1.00
N LEU A 19 1.84 3.11 -0.68
CA LEU A 19 1.31 2.87 0.67
C LEU A 19 1.36 1.39 1.04
N LEU A 20 1.03 0.48 0.12
CA LEU A 20 1.19 -0.96 0.34
C LEU A 20 2.65 -1.34 0.62
N CYS A 21 3.59 -0.75 -0.13
CA CYS A 21 5.02 -0.95 0.10
C CYS A 21 5.45 -0.47 1.49
N GLN A 22 5.02 0.73 1.91
CA GLN A 22 5.31 1.23 3.25
C GLN A 22 4.69 0.36 4.35
N ALA A 23 3.47 -0.12 4.16
CA ALA A 23 2.79 -1.01 5.11
C ALA A 23 3.52 -2.34 5.24
N ARG A 24 4.02 -2.91 4.13
CA ARG A 24 4.85 -4.12 4.20
C ARG A 24 6.17 -3.84 4.92
N MET A 25 6.82 -2.72 4.62
CA MET A 25 8.10 -2.38 5.25
C MET A 25 7.94 -2.15 6.76
N SER A 26 6.83 -1.56 7.22
CA SER A 26 6.59 -1.34 8.65
C SER A 26 6.37 -2.62 9.45
N THR A 27 6.06 -3.75 8.80
CA THR A 27 5.98 -5.07 9.44
C THR A 27 7.30 -5.85 9.40
N GLY A 28 8.34 -5.31 8.75
CA GLY A 28 9.62 -5.99 8.57
C GLY A 28 9.61 -7.12 7.54
N MET A 29 8.52 -7.32 6.80
CA MET A 29 8.42 -8.39 5.81
C MET A 29 9.11 -8.00 4.49
N SER A 30 9.84 -8.94 3.89
CA SER A 30 10.22 -8.87 2.48
C SER A 30 9.02 -9.12 1.56
N GLN A 31 9.13 -8.74 0.28
CA GLN A 31 8.09 -9.05 -0.72
C GLN A 31 7.85 -10.57 -0.87
N ARG A 32 8.90 -11.38 -0.69
CA ARG A 32 8.81 -12.85 -0.75
C ARG A 32 8.00 -13.41 0.43
N GLU A 33 8.30 -12.97 1.64
CA GLU A 33 7.57 -13.40 2.84
C GLU A 33 6.10 -12.98 2.78
N LEU A 34 5.81 -11.76 2.32
CA LEU A 34 4.43 -11.32 2.11
C LEU A 34 3.73 -12.18 1.05
N ALA A 35 4.41 -12.50 -0.05
CA ALA A 35 3.86 -13.32 -1.11
C ALA A 35 3.52 -14.75 -0.62
N GLU A 36 4.42 -15.36 0.16
CA GLU A 36 4.21 -16.65 0.81
C GLU A 36 3.02 -16.59 1.79
N HIS A 37 2.95 -15.54 2.62
CA HIS A 37 1.86 -15.34 3.57
C HIS A 37 0.49 -15.19 2.88
N LEU A 38 0.44 -14.49 1.74
CA LEU A 38 -0.78 -14.24 0.99
C LEU A 38 -1.12 -15.35 -0.04
N GLY A 39 -0.25 -16.35 -0.23
CA GLY A 39 -0.45 -17.40 -1.23
C GLY A 39 -0.41 -16.89 -2.69
N ILE A 40 0.36 -15.83 -2.97
CA ILE A 40 0.50 -15.21 -4.29
C ILE A 40 1.97 -15.22 -4.74
N SER A 41 2.23 -14.85 -6.00
CA SER A 41 3.62 -14.71 -6.46
C SER A 41 4.27 -13.42 -5.95
N GLN A 42 5.59 -13.45 -5.69
CA GLN A 42 6.38 -12.25 -5.38
C GLN A 42 6.24 -11.19 -6.49
N ARG A 43 6.18 -11.62 -7.76
CA ARG A 43 5.93 -10.72 -8.89
C ARG A 43 4.63 -9.96 -8.73
N TYR A 44 3.56 -10.63 -8.28
CA TYR A 44 2.26 -9.99 -8.07
C TYR A 44 2.32 -8.96 -6.92
N VAL A 45 3.05 -9.25 -5.84
CA VAL A 45 3.34 -8.27 -4.78
C VAL A 45 4.05 -7.04 -5.35
N TRP A 46 5.08 -7.24 -6.16
CA TRP A 46 5.79 -6.13 -6.82
C TRP A 46 4.88 -5.32 -7.75
N GLU A 47 4.01 -5.96 -8.53
CA GLU A 47 3.05 -5.25 -9.41
C GLU A 47 2.06 -4.41 -8.60
N MET A 48 1.60 -4.89 -7.44
CA MET A 48 0.78 -4.11 -6.52
C MET A 48 1.54 -2.93 -5.91
N GLU A 49 2.76 -3.15 -5.41
CA GLU A 49 3.58 -2.11 -4.75
C GLU A 49 4.08 -1.02 -5.69
N THR A 50 4.29 -1.35 -6.96
CA THR A 50 4.63 -0.36 -7.99
C THR A 50 3.40 0.40 -8.50
N GLY A 51 2.19 -0.03 -8.11
CA GLY A 51 0.94 0.53 -8.60
C GLY A 51 0.80 0.33 -10.11
N LYS A 52 1.22 -0.85 -10.61
CA LYS A 52 1.15 -1.19 -12.03
C LYS A 52 -0.28 -0.98 -12.53
N PRO A 53 -0.50 -0.12 -13.53
CA PRO A 53 -1.84 0.15 -14.03
C PRO A 53 -2.53 -1.13 -14.51
N SER A 54 -3.82 -1.21 -14.21
CA SER A 54 -4.73 -2.25 -14.68
C SER A 54 -6.06 -1.62 -15.03
N LEU A 55 -6.83 -2.29 -15.90
CA LEU A 55 -8.17 -1.84 -16.24
C LEU A 55 -9.07 -1.67 -15.00
N TYR A 56 -8.91 -2.54 -14.00
CA TYR A 56 -9.67 -2.46 -12.76
C TYR A 56 -9.29 -1.22 -11.95
N THR A 57 -7.99 -1.00 -11.70
CA THR A 57 -7.53 0.16 -10.92
C THR A 57 -7.89 1.48 -11.60
N ASP A 58 -7.76 1.56 -12.91
CA ASP A 58 -8.10 2.77 -13.66
C ASP A 58 -9.60 3.10 -13.54
N ARG A 59 -10.46 2.08 -13.66
CA ARG A 59 -11.91 2.20 -13.47
C ARG A 59 -12.28 2.54 -12.03
N LEU A 60 -11.60 1.94 -11.04
CA LEU A 60 -11.81 2.24 -9.62
C LEU A 60 -11.58 3.72 -9.34
N PHE A 61 -10.43 4.27 -9.74
CA PHE A 61 -10.14 5.68 -9.50
C PHE A 61 -10.99 6.62 -10.36
N ALA A 62 -11.41 6.21 -11.55
CA ALA A 62 -12.39 6.96 -12.34
C ALA A 62 -13.76 7.01 -11.65
N PHE A 63 -14.24 5.87 -11.12
CA PHE A 63 -15.47 5.78 -10.35
C PHE A 63 -15.42 6.68 -9.11
N MET A 64 -14.30 6.67 -8.38
CA MET A 64 -14.12 7.52 -7.21
C MET A 64 -14.26 9.01 -7.56
N ARG A 65 -13.59 9.46 -8.63
CA ARG A 65 -13.71 10.85 -9.12
C ARG A 65 -15.13 11.20 -9.57
N ALA A 66 -15.82 10.26 -10.23
CA ALA A 66 -17.18 10.48 -10.72
C ALA A 66 -18.23 10.56 -9.60
N THR A 67 -17.94 9.98 -8.45
CA THR A 67 -18.87 9.89 -7.31
C THR A 67 -18.48 10.77 -6.13
N ASP A 68 -17.42 11.58 -6.27
CA ASP A 68 -16.82 12.38 -5.18
C ASP A 68 -16.41 11.52 -3.97
N MET A 69 -16.09 10.24 -4.22
CA MET A 69 -15.64 9.31 -3.18
C MET A 69 -14.14 9.50 -2.93
N ARG A 70 -13.77 9.63 -1.66
CA ARG A 70 -12.38 9.71 -1.20
C ARG A 70 -11.94 8.43 -0.51
N LEU A 71 -10.72 7.97 -0.79
CA LEU A 71 -10.10 6.84 -0.11
C LEU A 71 -8.98 7.35 0.79
N THR A 72 -8.95 6.92 2.04
CA THR A 72 -7.87 7.24 2.97
C THR A 72 -7.32 5.96 3.58
N ALA A 73 -6.00 5.85 3.66
CA ALA A 73 -5.31 4.75 4.34
C ALA A 73 -4.68 5.26 5.62
N THR A 74 -4.65 4.41 6.65
CA THR A 74 -3.92 4.63 7.90
C THR A 74 -2.92 3.49 8.06
N LEU A 75 -1.66 3.83 8.34
CA LEU A 75 -0.59 2.89 8.63
C LEU A 75 -0.11 3.11 10.07
N THR A 76 0.11 2.02 10.79
CA THR A 76 0.80 2.03 12.09
C THR A 76 2.26 1.70 11.86
N ILE A 77 3.16 2.60 12.25
CA ILE A 77 4.61 2.44 12.13
C ILE A 77 5.18 2.31 13.54
N ASP A 78 6.04 1.30 13.76
CA ASP A 78 6.82 1.18 15.00
C ASP A 78 8.00 2.16 14.92
N ASP A 79 8.07 3.12 15.85
CA ASP A 79 9.10 4.18 15.86
C ASP A 79 10.53 3.64 16.00
N ARG A 80 10.72 2.37 16.39
CA ARG A 80 12.04 1.72 16.46
C ARG A 80 12.75 1.61 15.10
N LEU A 81 12.04 1.80 13.99
CA LEU A 81 12.60 1.73 12.64
C LEU A 81 13.44 2.95 12.24
N PHE A 82 13.48 4.01 13.07
CA PHE A 82 14.21 5.25 12.77
C PHE A 82 15.44 5.49 13.66
N ASP A 83 15.80 4.54 14.53
CA ASP A 83 16.87 4.66 15.54
C ASP A 83 18.25 4.10 15.11
N GLU A 84 18.54 4.00 13.80
CA GLU A 84 19.86 3.61 13.26
C GLU A 84 20.60 4.78 12.57
#